data_AF-A0A852H9M0-F1
#
_entry.id   AF-A0A852H9M0-F1
#
_cell.length_a   1.000
_cell.length_b   1.000
_cell.length_c   1.000
_cell.angle_alpha   90.00
_cell.angle_beta   90.00
_cell.angle_gamma   90.00
#
_symmetry.space_group_name_H-M   'P 1'
#
loop_
_entity.id
_entity.type
_entity.pdbx_description
1 polymer ?
#
loop_
_entity_poly.entity_id
_entity_poly.type
_entity_poly.pdbx_seq_one_letter_code
_entity_poly.pdbx_strand_id
1 'polypeptide(L)' 'QASPQPPQLELLGVPAELEPPSQFQCLECGALLLTPGQLLEHQELHLKLLG' A
#
# COMPACT_ATOMS: atom_id res chain seq x y z
N GLN A 1 18.49 10.95 26.89
CA GLN A 1 17.13 10.39 26.77
C GLN A 1 16.39 11.16 25.69
N ALA A 2 15.42 10.48 25.06
CA ALA A 2 14.54 10.88 23.95
C ALA A 2 14.96 10.28 22.59
N SER A 3 14.50 9.05 22.34
CA SER A 3 14.32 8.53 20.99
C SER A 3 13.13 9.25 20.34
N PRO A 4 13.18 9.63 19.05
CA PRO A 4 11.99 10.10 18.35
C PRO A 4 11.06 8.90 18.17
N GLN A 5 9.99 8.83 18.97
CA GLN A 5 8.91 7.89 18.76
C GLN A 5 8.14 8.39 17.52
N PRO A 6 7.90 7.55 16.48
CA PRO A 6 6.98 7.95 15.40
C PRO A 6 5.60 8.22 16.03
N PRO A 7 4.85 9.24 15.55
CA PRO A 7 3.53 9.51 16.10
C PRO A 7 2.69 8.24 15.91
N GLN A 8 2.26 7.67 17.03
CA GLN A 8 1.33 6.56 17.09
C GLN A 8 0.04 7.09 16.47
N LEU A 9 -0.30 6.56 15.30
CA LEU A 9 -1.44 6.98 14.51
C LEU A 9 -2.70 6.85 15.36
N GLU A 10 -3.17 7.98 15.87
CA GLU A 10 -4.38 8.08 16.69
C GLU A 10 -5.55 7.56 15.87
N LEU A 11 -6.04 6.40 16.31
CA LEU A 11 -7.29 5.76 15.96
C LEU A 11 -8.47 6.70 16.33
N LEU A 12 -8.59 7.83 15.64
CA LEU A 12 -9.81 8.61 15.61
C LEU A 12 -10.67 7.98 14.53
N GLY A 13 -11.84 7.46 14.90
CA GLY A 13 -12.80 6.84 13.99
C GLY A 13 -13.05 7.71 12.77
N VAL A 14 -12.35 7.38 11.69
CA VAL A 14 -12.55 7.98 10.38
C VAL A 14 -13.95 7.53 9.96
N PRO A 15 -14.90 8.43 9.64
CA PRO A 15 -16.16 8.00 9.05
C PRO A 15 -15.81 7.15 7.82
N ALA A 16 -16.38 5.96 7.71
CA ALA A 16 -16.10 4.99 6.62
C ALA A 16 -16.31 5.57 5.20
N GLU A 17 -16.79 6.80 5.11
CA GLU A 17 -16.97 7.60 3.90
C GLU A 17 -15.67 8.28 3.41
N LEU A 18 -14.58 8.24 4.20
CA LEU A 18 -13.25 8.75 3.85
C LEU A 18 -12.19 7.65 3.81
N GLU A 19 -12.57 6.38 3.76
CA GLU A 19 -11.61 5.32 3.49
C GLU A 19 -11.04 5.58 2.08
N PRO A 20 -9.72 5.85 1.95
CA PRO A 20 -9.12 5.92 0.63
C PRO A 20 -9.47 4.61 -0.09
N PRO A 21 -9.81 4.66 -1.39
CA PRO A 21 -10.24 3.46 -2.13
C PRO A 21 -9.22 2.36 -1.85
N SER A 22 -9.64 1.20 -1.33
CA SER A 22 -8.72 0.16 -0.87
C SER A 22 -7.66 -0.11 -1.95
N GLN A 23 -6.44 0.36 -1.71
CA GLN A 23 -5.36 0.29 -2.69
C GLN A 23 -4.60 -1.02 -2.51
N PHE A 24 -4.26 -1.63 -3.61
CA PHE A 24 -3.50 -2.87 -3.68
C PHE A 24 -2.01 -2.54 -3.81
N GLN A 25 -1.21 -2.94 -2.82
CA GLN A 25 0.22 -2.64 -2.80
C GLN A 25 1.03 -3.79 -3.43
N CYS A 26 1.90 -3.48 -4.40
CA CYS A 26 2.94 -4.39 -4.86
C CYS A 26 4.03 -4.54 -3.79
N LEU A 27 4.36 -5.78 -3.44
CA LEU A 27 5.32 -6.06 -2.38
C LEU A 27 6.78 -5.99 -2.86
N GLU A 28 7.05 -6.11 -4.16
CA GLU A 28 8.41 -5.93 -4.69
C GLU A 28 8.84 -4.45 -4.70
N CYS A 29 7.94 -3.52 -5.03
CA CYS A 29 8.30 -2.12 -5.26
C CYS A 29 7.49 -1.08 -4.47
N GLY A 30 6.45 -1.50 -3.74
CA GLY A 30 5.60 -0.61 -2.94
C GLY A 30 4.54 0.17 -3.73
N ALA A 31 4.41 -0.05 -5.03
CA ALA A 31 3.43 0.64 -5.88
C ALA A 31 1.99 0.36 -5.44
N LEU A 32 1.16 1.39 -5.36
CA LEU A 32 -0.25 1.30 -5.01
C LEU A 32 -1.12 1.31 -6.26
N LEU A 33 -2.02 0.33 -6.35
CA LEU A 33 -2.88 0.10 -7.52
C LEU A 33 -4.34 0.03 -7.12
N LEU A 34 -5.22 0.42 -8.04
CA LEU A 34 -6.65 0.60 -7.75
C LEU A 34 -7.45 -0.70 -7.80
N THR A 35 -6.93 -1.73 -8.48
CA THR A 35 -7.64 -2.99 -8.69
C THR A 35 -6.70 -4.17 -8.49
N PRO A 36 -7.23 -5.33 -8.07
CA PRO A 36 -6.42 -6.54 -7.92
C PRO A 36 -5.86 -7.01 -9.27
N GLY A 37 -6.59 -6.81 -10.38
CA GLY A 37 -6.12 -7.14 -11.72
C GLY A 37 -4.86 -6.37 -12.11
N GLN A 38 -4.84 -5.06 -11.89
CA GLN A 38 -3.65 -4.24 -12.15
C GLN A 38 -2.46 -4.69 -11.30
N LEU A 39 -2.70 -5.08 -10.05
CA LEU A 39 -1.64 -5.61 -9.17
C LEU A 39 -1.05 -6.92 -9.70
N LEU A 40 -1.88 -7.82 -10.20
CA LEU A 40 -1.42 -9.08 -10.80
C LEU A 40 -0.58 -8.81 -12.06
N GLU A 41 -1.12 -8.03 -13.01
CA GLU A 41 -0.41 -7.69 -14.26
C GLU A 41 0.92 -6.99 -13.98
N HIS A 42 0.96 -6.12 -12.96
CA HIS A 42 2.18 -5.42 -12.55
C HIS A 42 3.25 -6.38 -11.98
N GLN A 43 2.87 -7.32 -11.11
CA GLN A 43 3.80 -8.33 -10.56
C GLN A 43 4.34 -9.26 -11.65
N GLU A 44 3.53 -9.58 -12.66
CA GLU A 44 4.01 -10.36 -13.82
C GLU A 44 5.14 -9.64 -14.59
N LEU A 45 5.13 -8.31 -14.63
CA LEU A 45 6.22 -7.55 -15.27
C LEU A 45 7.51 -7.65 -14.47
N HIS A 46 7.46 -7.58 -13.14
CA HIS A 46 8.63 -7.82 -12.28
C HIS A 46 9.19 -9.22 -12.50
N LEU A 47 8.32 -10.23 -12.54
CA LEU A 47 8.73 -11.60 -12.80
C LEU A 47 9.42 -11.77 -14.16
N LYS A 48 8.93 -11.08 -15.20
CA LYS A 48 9.52 -11.09 -16.56
C LYS A 48 10.85 -10.36 -16.64
N LEU A 49 11.05 -9.29 -15.86
CA LEU A 49 12.31 -8.52 -15.84
C LEU A 49 13.39 -9.20 -15.01
N LEU A 50 13.00 -10.08 -14.07
CA LEU A 50 13.90 -10.89 -13.27
C LEU A 50 14.36 -12.20 -13.97
N GLY A 51 13.77 -12.53 -15.13
CA GLY A 51 14.12 -13.69 -15.96
C GLY A 51 15.05 -13.35 -17.11
#